data_AF-A0A7V4HTS8-F1
#
_entry.id   AF-A0A7V4HTS8-F1
#
_cell.length_a   1.000
_cell.length_b   1.000
_cell.length_c   1.000
_cell.angle_alpha   90.00
_cell.angle_beta   90.00
_cell.angle_gamma   90.00
#
_symmetry.space_group_name_H-M   'P 1'
#
loop_
_entity.id
_entity.type
_entity.pdbx_description
1 polymer ?
#
loop_
_entity_poly.entity_id
_entity_poly.type
_entity_poly.pdbx_seq_one_letter_code
_entity_poly.pdbx_strand_id
1 'polypeptide(L)'
;MRRIWLAVRVFCAVLFRAEVAARVEEALRGEKAGPAELPQTEARAEPQRPVPKAPARSEAIALLAALQREARFVDFIKEPLAGFSDAQIGAVARDIHRDCASVVERMFALAPVVDQPEGSQIEVPAGFDSGRIQLTGNLVGEPPFRGRVAHHGWEATKCEIPVWSGKETAARVVAPAEVELP
;
A
#
# COMPACT_ATOMS: atom_id res chain seq x y z
N MET A 1 -23.54 60.10 11.73
CA MET A 1 -24.72 60.56 12.51
C MET A 1 -25.40 59.48 13.35
N ARG A 2 -25.65 58.26 12.84
CA ARG A 2 -26.38 57.19 13.58
C ARG A 2 -25.81 56.81 14.96
N ARG A 3 -24.49 56.75 15.10
CA ARG A 3 -23.81 56.42 16.37
C ARG A 3 -23.92 57.52 17.42
N ILE A 4 -23.85 58.79 17.00
CA ILE A 4 -24.00 59.96 17.89
C ILE A 4 -25.41 60.00 18.45
N TRP A 5 -26.41 59.81 17.59
CA TRP A 5 -27.82 59.80 18.01
C TRP A 5 -28.15 58.60 18.91
N LEU A 6 -27.52 57.45 18.67
CA LEU A 6 -27.60 56.29 19.56
C LEU A 6 -26.98 56.59 20.93
N ALA A 7 -25.80 57.22 20.99
CA ALA A 7 -25.15 57.58 22.24
C ALA A 7 -26.00 58.54 23.09
N VAL A 8 -26.58 59.58 22.47
CA VAL A 8 -27.51 60.50 23.15
C VAL A 8 -28.74 59.77 23.69
N ARG A 9 -29.28 58.82 22.92
CA ARG A 9 -30.42 58.00 23.37
C ARG A 9 -30.08 57.07 24.52
N VAL A 10 -28.91 56.43 24.48
CA VAL A 10 -28.44 55.56 25.57
C VAL A 10 -28.21 56.39 26.82
N PHE A 11 -27.60 57.57 26.70
CA PHE A 11 -27.41 58.50 27.82
C PHE A 11 -28.74 58.86 28.52
N CYS A 12 -29.73 59.34 27.77
CA CYS A 12 -31.04 59.66 28.35
C CYS A 12 -31.73 58.40 28.91
N ALA A 13 -31.63 57.26 28.23
CA ALA A 13 -32.27 56.03 28.70
C ALA A 13 -31.66 55.51 30.00
N VAL A 14 -30.34 55.62 30.19
CA VAL A 14 -29.65 55.25 31.43
C VAL A 14 -30.07 56.17 32.58
N LEU A 15 -30.21 57.48 32.35
CA LEU A 15 -30.61 58.43 33.39
C LEU A 15 -32.04 58.23 33.90
N PHE A 16 -32.98 57.89 33.01
CA PHE A 16 -34.41 57.83 33.35
C PHE A 16 -34.96 56.42 33.52
N ARG A 17 -34.17 55.37 33.26
CA ARG A 17 -34.61 53.96 33.37
C ARG A 17 -33.55 53.10 34.06
N ALA A 18 -33.81 52.77 35.31
CA ALA A 18 -32.92 51.95 36.15
C ALA A 18 -32.58 50.59 35.51
N GLU A 19 -33.54 49.95 34.82
CA GLU A 19 -33.32 48.68 34.13
C GLU A 19 -32.30 48.79 32.99
N VAL A 20 -32.34 49.90 32.23
CA VAL A 20 -31.39 50.13 31.14
C VAL A 20 -30.01 50.47 31.70
N ALA A 21 -29.94 51.23 32.80
CA ALA A 21 -28.69 51.51 33.50
C ALA A 21 -27.99 50.22 33.95
N ALA A 22 -28.72 49.29 34.58
CA ALA A 22 -28.17 48.01 35.04
C ALA A 22 -27.58 47.19 33.89
N ARG A 23 -28.28 47.11 32.74
CA ARG A 23 -27.81 46.36 31.56
C ARG A 23 -26.59 46.99 30.89
N VAL A 24 -26.51 48.32 30.86
CA VAL A 24 -25.34 49.03 30.31
C VAL A 24 -24.15 48.87 31.24
N GLU A 25 -24.33 48.94 32.56
CA GLU A 25 -23.26 48.65 33.52
C GLU A 25 -22.74 47.22 33.42
N GLU A 26 -23.63 46.24 33.23
CA GLU A 26 -23.25 44.84 33.05
C GLU A 26 -22.43 44.65 31.76
N ALA A 27 -22.86 45.26 30.65
CA ALA A 27 -22.13 45.22 29.40
C ALA A 27 -20.73 45.86 29.51
N LEU A 28 -20.61 46.99 30.22
CA LEU A 28 -19.34 47.66 30.46
C LEU A 28 -18.45 46.91 31.46
N ARG A 29 -19.03 46.16 32.42
CA ARG A 29 -18.29 45.24 33.30
C ARG A 29 -17.78 44.01 32.55
N GLY A 30 -18.56 43.49 31.61
CA GLY A 30 -18.22 42.34 30.77
C GLY A 30 -17.03 42.56 29.83
N GLU A 31 -16.69 43.82 29.49
CA GLU A 31 -15.47 44.14 28.72
C GLU A 31 -14.19 44.09 29.58
N LYS A 32 -14.28 44.01 30.92
CA LYS A 32 -13.11 43.96 31.83
C LYS A 32 -12.82 42.57 32.41
N ALA A 33 -13.46 41.50 31.95
CA ALA A 33 -13.08 40.14 32.32
C ALA A 33 -11.96 39.64 31.39
N GLY A 34 -10.74 39.52 31.93
CA GLY A 34 -9.64 38.76 31.31
C GLY A 34 -10.04 37.29 31.07
N PRO A 35 -9.24 36.51 30.33
CA PRO A 35 -9.68 35.28 29.67
C PRO A 35 -10.37 34.33 30.67
N ALA A 36 -11.69 34.23 30.54
CA ALA A 36 -12.48 33.28 31.27
C ALA A 36 -12.24 31.89 30.67
N GLU A 37 -11.80 30.98 31.53
CA GLU A 37 -11.59 29.56 31.25
C GLU A 37 -12.89 28.96 30.70
N LEU A 38 -12.83 28.53 29.44
CA LEU A 38 -13.97 27.93 28.74
C LEU A 38 -14.38 26.62 29.44
N PRO A 39 -15.69 26.33 29.58
CA PRO A 39 -16.13 25.02 30.02
C PRO A 39 -15.60 23.97 29.03
N GLN A 40 -14.87 22.99 29.54
CA GLN A 40 -14.44 21.82 28.77
C GLN A 40 -15.70 21.12 28.26
N THR A 41 -16.04 21.39 27.01
CA THR A 41 -17.00 20.61 26.25
C THR A 41 -16.41 19.20 26.17
N GLU A 42 -17.08 18.23 26.80
CA GLU A 42 -16.79 16.82 26.61
C GLU A 42 -16.57 16.56 25.12
N ALA A 43 -15.36 16.13 24.79
CA ALA A 43 -14.96 15.84 23.43
C ALA A 43 -15.96 14.84 22.84
N ARG A 44 -16.85 15.35 22.00
CA ARG A 44 -17.71 14.54 21.14
C ARG A 44 -16.77 13.64 20.35
N ALA A 45 -16.73 12.36 20.71
CA ALA A 45 -15.93 11.37 20.02
C ALA A 45 -16.24 11.47 18.52
N GLU A 46 -15.25 11.90 17.74
CA GLU A 46 -15.34 11.83 16.29
C GLU A 46 -15.60 10.35 15.93
N PRO A 47 -16.51 10.08 14.98
CA PRO A 47 -16.68 8.71 14.50
C PRO A 47 -15.33 8.24 13.96
N GLN A 48 -14.72 7.29 14.67
CA GLN A 48 -13.48 6.67 14.26
C GLN A 48 -13.67 6.15 12.84
N ARG A 49 -12.96 6.78 11.90
CA ARG A 49 -12.95 6.33 10.51
C ARG A 49 -12.55 4.85 10.53
N PRO A 50 -13.34 3.94 9.93
CA PRO A 50 -13.03 2.52 10.00
C PRO A 50 -11.63 2.30 9.43
N VAL A 51 -10.73 1.80 10.27
CA VAL A 51 -9.41 1.37 9.84
C VAL A 51 -9.63 0.27 8.80
N PRO A 52 -9.07 0.37 7.58
CA PRO A 52 -9.23 -0.68 6.59
C PRO A 52 -8.72 -1.99 7.19
N LYS A 53 -9.61 -2.99 7.28
CA LYS A 53 -9.22 -4.33 7.72
C LYS A 53 -8.18 -4.86 6.75
N ALA A 54 -7.08 -5.41 7.27
CA ALA A 54 -6.08 -6.08 6.46
C ALA A 54 -6.77 -7.13 5.57
N PRO A 55 -6.32 -7.32 4.32
CA PRO A 55 -6.88 -8.34 3.45
C PRO A 55 -6.75 -9.69 4.15
N ALA A 56 -7.85 -10.44 4.20
CA ALA A 56 -7.90 -11.69 4.94
C ALA A 56 -6.89 -12.73 4.40
N ARG A 57 -6.55 -12.68 3.10
CA ARG A 57 -5.52 -13.49 2.45
C ARG A 57 -4.30 -12.66 2.07
N SER A 58 -3.10 -13.20 2.31
CA SER A 58 -1.82 -12.64 1.84
C SER A 58 -1.67 -12.72 0.32
N GLU A 59 -1.09 -11.69 -0.29
CA GLU A 59 -0.77 -11.66 -1.72
C GLU A 59 0.14 -12.81 -2.17
N ALA A 60 1.05 -13.28 -1.30
CA ALA A 60 1.88 -14.45 -1.59
C ALA A 60 1.02 -15.72 -1.78
N ILE A 61 -0.02 -15.89 -0.96
CA ILE A 61 -0.96 -17.00 -1.09
C ILE A 61 -1.85 -16.80 -2.32
N ALA A 62 -2.21 -15.56 -2.65
CA ALA A 62 -2.98 -15.26 -3.86
C ALA A 62 -2.17 -15.57 -5.14
N LEU A 63 -0.88 -15.22 -5.19
CA LEU A 63 0.03 -15.60 -6.27
C LEU A 63 0.14 -17.13 -6.40
N LEU A 64 0.38 -17.82 -5.29
CA LEU A 64 0.49 -19.29 -5.30
C LEU A 64 -0.81 -19.96 -5.75
N ALA A 65 -1.96 -19.43 -5.33
CA ALA A 65 -3.27 -19.91 -5.77
C ALA A 65 -3.51 -19.67 -7.27
N ALA A 66 -3.07 -18.53 -7.82
CA ALA A 66 -3.14 -18.26 -9.25
C ALA A 66 -2.27 -19.24 -10.05
N LEU A 67 -1.01 -19.43 -9.64
CA LEU A 67 -0.09 -20.40 -10.26
C LEU A 67 -0.62 -21.84 -10.18
N GLN A 68 -1.24 -22.23 -9.07
CA GLN A 68 -1.85 -23.56 -8.98
C GLN A 68 -3.08 -23.69 -9.89
N ARG A 69 -4.01 -22.73 -9.84
CA ARG A 69 -5.26 -22.79 -10.60
C ARG A 69 -5.03 -22.75 -12.11
N GLU A 70 -4.07 -21.95 -12.57
CA GLU A 70 -3.86 -21.67 -13.99
C GLU A 70 -2.72 -22.48 -14.59
N ALA A 71 -1.80 -23.01 -13.78
CA ALA A 71 -0.61 -23.73 -14.27
C ALA A 71 -0.26 -25.02 -13.53
N ARG A 72 -1.07 -25.46 -12.55
CA ARG A 72 -0.82 -26.67 -11.72
C ARG A 72 0.55 -26.69 -11.04
N PHE A 73 1.11 -25.51 -10.76
CA PHE A 73 2.48 -25.36 -10.26
C PHE A 73 2.73 -26.13 -8.96
N VAL A 74 1.81 -26.05 -7.99
CA VAL A 74 1.99 -26.68 -6.68
C VAL A 74 1.94 -28.19 -6.80
N ASP A 75 1.01 -28.73 -7.58
CA ASP A 75 0.96 -30.18 -7.82
C ASP A 75 2.26 -30.66 -8.46
N PHE A 76 2.75 -29.94 -9.47
CA PHE A 76 3.96 -30.31 -10.21
C PHE A 76 5.21 -30.41 -9.33
N ILE A 77 5.45 -29.43 -8.46
CA ILE A 77 6.64 -29.44 -7.58
C ILE A 77 6.49 -30.40 -6.40
N LYS A 78 5.26 -30.86 -6.11
CA LYS A 78 4.96 -31.82 -5.04
C LYS A 78 4.97 -33.27 -5.54
N GLU A 79 4.85 -33.47 -6.84
CA GLU A 79 4.91 -34.78 -7.49
C GLU A 79 6.34 -35.35 -7.46
N PRO A 80 6.57 -36.55 -6.91
CA PRO A 80 7.85 -37.23 -7.00
C PRO A 80 8.17 -37.61 -8.44
N LEU A 81 9.33 -37.19 -8.94
CA LEU A 81 9.74 -37.49 -10.33
C LEU A 81 10.44 -38.85 -10.48
N ALA A 82 10.62 -39.59 -9.39
CA ALA A 82 11.30 -40.88 -9.41
C ALA A 82 10.54 -41.89 -10.28
N GLY A 83 11.23 -42.49 -11.25
CA GLY A 83 10.64 -43.49 -12.16
C GLY A 83 10.04 -42.91 -13.45
N PHE A 84 10.01 -41.58 -13.61
CA PHE A 84 9.71 -40.97 -14.90
C PHE A 84 10.99 -40.78 -15.72
N SER A 85 10.88 -40.97 -17.03
CA SER A 85 11.93 -40.58 -17.97
C SER A 85 11.91 -39.08 -18.25
N ASP A 86 13.04 -38.53 -18.69
CA ASP A 86 13.14 -37.12 -19.12
C ASP A 86 12.11 -36.77 -20.20
N ALA A 87 11.76 -37.72 -21.07
CA ALA A 87 10.74 -37.53 -22.10
C ALA A 87 9.34 -37.36 -21.49
N GLN A 88 8.99 -38.15 -20.48
CA GLN A 88 7.71 -38.03 -19.77
C GLN A 88 7.63 -36.74 -18.96
N ILE A 89 8.70 -36.39 -18.25
CA ILE A 89 8.78 -35.14 -17.49
C ILE A 89 8.65 -33.95 -18.46
N GLY A 90 9.42 -33.96 -19.55
CA GLY A 90 9.38 -32.92 -20.56
C GLY A 90 8.04 -32.78 -21.28
N ALA A 91 7.27 -33.87 -21.42
CA ALA A 91 5.93 -33.82 -22.03
C ALA A 91 4.97 -32.96 -21.20
N VAL A 92 5.04 -33.03 -19.86
CA VAL A 92 4.17 -32.27 -18.96
C VAL A 92 4.75 -30.91 -18.60
N ALA A 93 6.07 -30.83 -18.39
CA ALA A 93 6.74 -29.62 -17.92
C ALA A 93 6.62 -28.45 -18.90
N ARG A 94 6.53 -28.71 -20.21
CA ARG A 94 6.40 -27.64 -21.22
C ARG A 94 5.10 -26.85 -21.08
N ASP A 95 3.99 -27.55 -20.86
CA ASP A 95 2.68 -26.91 -20.69
C ASP A 95 2.66 -26.09 -19.39
N ILE A 96 3.09 -26.71 -18.29
CA ILE A 96 3.17 -26.05 -16.98
C ILE A 96 4.09 -24.83 -17.02
N HIS A 97 5.25 -24.94 -17.67
CA HIS A 97 6.16 -23.82 -17.85
C HIS A 97 5.51 -22.66 -18.62
N ARG A 98 4.88 -22.95 -19.76
CA ARG A 98 4.16 -21.94 -20.56
C ARG A 98 3.07 -21.25 -19.74
N ASP A 99 2.32 -22.02 -18.97
CA ASP A 99 1.17 -21.49 -18.24
C ASP A 99 1.63 -20.67 -17.02
N CYS A 100 2.68 -21.12 -16.31
CA CYS A 100 3.35 -20.32 -15.26
C CYS A 100 3.88 -19.00 -15.81
N ALA A 101 4.57 -19.04 -16.96
CA ALA A 101 5.07 -17.83 -17.61
C ALA A 101 3.93 -16.86 -17.96
N SER A 102 2.80 -17.39 -18.44
CA SER A 102 1.61 -16.58 -18.77
C SER A 102 1.01 -15.91 -17.53
N VAL A 103 0.95 -16.60 -16.38
CA VAL A 103 0.49 -16.02 -15.11
C VAL A 103 1.43 -14.90 -14.65
N VAL A 104 2.74 -15.15 -14.65
CA VAL A 104 3.76 -14.18 -14.22
C VAL A 104 3.75 -12.95 -15.12
N GLU A 105 3.71 -13.14 -16.43
CA GLU A 105 3.68 -12.03 -17.40
C GLU A 105 2.43 -11.17 -17.23
N ARG A 106 1.25 -11.82 -17.12
CA ARG A 106 -0.02 -11.13 -16.90
C ARG A 106 -0.02 -10.31 -15.61
N MET A 107 0.61 -10.78 -14.54
CA MET A 107 0.56 -10.14 -13.21
C MET A 107 1.67 -9.12 -13.00
N PHE A 108 2.84 -9.30 -13.63
CA PHE A 108 4.03 -8.51 -13.32
C PHE A 108 4.68 -7.79 -14.52
N ALA A 109 4.45 -8.27 -15.76
CA ALA A 109 5.10 -7.79 -16.98
C ALA A 109 6.60 -7.52 -16.78
N LEU A 110 7.38 -8.60 -16.66
CA LEU A 110 8.77 -8.52 -16.22
C LEU A 110 9.64 -7.90 -17.32
N ALA A 111 10.46 -6.93 -16.94
CA ALA A 111 11.43 -6.26 -17.79
C ALA A 111 12.86 -6.45 -17.25
N PRO A 112 13.89 -6.35 -18.11
CA PRO A 112 15.27 -6.36 -17.64
C PRO A 112 15.55 -5.17 -16.71
N VAL A 113 16.38 -5.38 -15.68
CA VAL A 113 16.88 -4.27 -14.84
C VAL A 113 17.92 -3.44 -15.60
N VAL A 114 18.72 -4.11 -16.44
CA VAL A 114 19.68 -3.50 -17.36
C VAL A 114 19.41 -3.96 -18.80
N ASP A 115 19.32 -3.01 -19.74
CA ASP A 115 19.01 -3.31 -21.15
C ASP A 115 20.14 -4.02 -21.91
N GLN A 116 21.33 -4.06 -21.32
CA GLN A 116 22.49 -4.70 -21.91
C GLN A 116 22.31 -6.23 -21.92
N PRO A 117 22.49 -6.91 -23.07
CA PRO A 117 22.39 -8.37 -23.14
C PRO A 117 23.43 -9.07 -22.26
N GLU A 118 23.10 -10.28 -21.85
CA GLU A 118 24.06 -11.13 -21.13
C GLU A 118 25.35 -11.34 -21.95
N GLY A 119 26.48 -11.25 -21.27
CA GLY A 119 27.82 -11.31 -21.86
C GLY A 119 28.34 -9.99 -22.43
N SER A 120 27.51 -8.96 -22.58
CA SER A 120 27.94 -7.64 -23.07
C SER A 120 28.63 -6.82 -21.98
N GLN A 121 29.42 -5.82 -22.39
CA GLN A 121 30.11 -4.95 -21.43
C GLN A 121 29.15 -3.94 -20.81
N ILE A 122 29.35 -3.68 -19.52
CA ILE A 122 28.61 -2.67 -18.75
C ILE A 122 29.58 -1.90 -17.84
N GLU A 123 29.33 -0.61 -17.71
CA GLU A 123 29.97 0.24 -16.70
C GLU A 123 28.98 0.47 -15.56
N VAL A 124 29.40 0.15 -14.34
CA VAL A 124 28.60 0.35 -13.13
C VAL A 124 29.13 1.60 -12.43
N PRO A 125 28.33 2.68 -12.34
CA PRO A 125 28.79 3.95 -11.79
C PRO A 125 29.02 3.88 -10.28
N ALA A 126 29.73 4.88 -9.76
CA ALA A 126 29.80 5.09 -8.31
C ALA A 126 28.40 5.38 -7.74
N GLY A 127 28.12 4.87 -6.54
CA GLY A 127 26.81 5.04 -5.89
C GLY A 127 25.68 4.21 -6.51
N PHE A 128 25.99 3.12 -7.22
CA PHE A 128 24.98 2.18 -7.69
C PHE A 128 24.19 1.56 -6.52
N ASP A 129 22.93 1.21 -6.78
CA ASP A 129 22.06 0.53 -5.81
C ASP A 129 22.34 -0.99 -5.82
N SER A 130 22.80 -1.53 -4.69
CA SER A 130 23.06 -2.96 -4.52
C SER A 130 21.79 -3.82 -4.55
N GLY A 131 20.62 -3.23 -4.37
CA GLY A 131 19.33 -3.87 -4.60
C GLY A 131 18.98 -4.05 -6.08
N ARG A 132 19.62 -3.29 -6.98
CA ARG A 132 19.41 -3.36 -8.44
C ARG A 132 20.56 -4.06 -9.17
N ILE A 133 21.80 -3.81 -8.75
CA ILE A 133 22.99 -4.36 -9.39
C ILE A 133 23.81 -5.09 -8.33
N GLN A 134 23.92 -6.41 -8.46
CA GLN A 134 24.82 -7.20 -7.64
C GLN A 134 26.16 -7.36 -8.37
N LEU A 135 27.24 -6.84 -7.78
CA LEU A 135 28.59 -7.08 -8.28
C LEU A 135 29.08 -8.47 -7.84
N THR A 136 29.71 -9.21 -8.75
CA THR A 136 30.29 -10.54 -8.51
C THR A 136 31.69 -10.63 -9.10
N GLY A 137 32.58 -11.41 -8.47
CA GLY A 137 33.96 -11.60 -8.93
C GLY A 137 34.98 -10.79 -8.14
N ASN A 138 36.05 -10.36 -8.79
CA ASN A 138 37.15 -9.65 -8.14
C ASN A 138 36.85 -8.14 -8.04
N LEU A 139 36.42 -7.69 -6.86
CA LEU A 139 36.02 -6.31 -6.59
C LEU A 139 37.20 -5.46 -6.09
N VAL A 140 38.25 -5.35 -6.90
CA VAL A 140 39.42 -4.52 -6.57
C VAL A 140 39.28 -3.15 -7.23
N GLY A 141 39.49 -2.10 -6.42
CA GLY A 141 39.41 -0.71 -6.86
C GLY A 141 38.12 -0.03 -6.45
N GLU A 142 38.01 1.24 -6.80
CA GLU A 142 36.82 2.06 -6.59
C GLU A 142 36.02 2.16 -7.89
N PRO A 143 34.70 2.38 -7.83
CA PRO A 143 33.89 2.61 -9.01
C PRO A 143 34.36 3.84 -9.82
N PRO A 144 34.03 3.94 -11.12
CA PRO A 144 33.14 3.05 -11.85
C PRO A 144 33.75 1.67 -12.13
N PHE A 145 32.99 0.62 -11.90
CA PHE A 145 33.39 -0.75 -12.22
C PHE A 145 33.10 -1.04 -13.69
N ARG A 146 33.96 -1.81 -14.35
CA ARG A 146 33.72 -2.30 -15.71
C ARG A 146 33.68 -3.81 -15.69
N GLY A 147 32.60 -4.37 -16.21
CA GLY A 147 32.35 -5.80 -16.19
C GLY A 147 31.56 -6.27 -17.40
N ARG A 148 31.06 -7.50 -17.31
CA ARG A 148 30.09 -8.03 -18.25
C ARG A 148 28.80 -8.34 -17.50
N VAL A 149 27.66 -8.12 -18.16
CA VAL A 149 26.36 -8.51 -17.62
C VAL A 149 26.32 -10.04 -17.53
N ALA A 150 26.29 -10.59 -16.32
CA ALA A 150 26.15 -12.04 -16.13
C ALA A 150 24.68 -12.48 -16.27
N HIS A 151 23.78 -11.67 -15.71
CA HIS A 151 22.33 -11.80 -15.83
C HIS A 151 21.74 -10.39 -15.79
N HIS A 152 20.78 -10.09 -16.65
CA HIS A 152 20.22 -8.75 -16.81
C HIS A 152 19.24 -8.34 -15.68
N GLY A 153 18.88 -9.29 -14.82
CA GLY A 153 17.93 -9.07 -13.72
C GLY A 153 16.49 -8.98 -14.22
N TRP A 154 15.53 -9.05 -13.29
CA TRP A 154 14.11 -8.88 -13.61
C TRP A 154 13.49 -7.81 -12.70
N GLU A 155 12.81 -6.86 -13.31
CA GLU A 155 12.03 -5.81 -12.66
C GLU A 155 10.57 -5.96 -13.07
N ALA A 156 9.68 -5.99 -12.08
CA ALA A 156 8.25 -5.98 -12.35
C ALA A 156 7.81 -4.56 -12.74
N THR A 157 7.26 -4.40 -13.94
CA THR A 157 6.75 -3.10 -14.40
C THR A 157 5.33 -2.81 -13.88
N LYS A 158 4.65 -3.84 -13.38
CA LYS A 158 3.38 -3.76 -12.66
C LYS A 158 3.28 -4.83 -11.57
N CYS A 159 2.28 -4.72 -10.70
CA CYS A 159 1.96 -5.74 -9.71
C CYS A 159 0.43 -5.84 -9.57
N GLU A 160 -0.16 -6.74 -10.34
CA GLU A 160 -1.61 -6.91 -10.44
C GLU A 160 -2.03 -8.27 -9.85
N ILE A 161 -2.13 -8.32 -8.52
CA ILE A 161 -2.59 -9.52 -7.80
C ILE A 161 -4.12 -9.49 -7.65
N PRO A 162 -4.85 -10.56 -8.03
CA PRO A 162 -6.29 -10.62 -7.85
C PRO A 162 -6.70 -10.51 -6.37
N VAL A 163 -7.68 -9.65 -6.09
CA VAL A 163 -8.26 -9.50 -4.74
C VAL A 163 -9.05 -10.77 -4.39
N TRP A 164 -8.76 -11.34 -3.23
CA TRP A 164 -9.43 -12.54 -2.75
C TRP A 164 -10.71 -12.22 -1.97
N SER A 165 -11.82 -12.89 -2.32
CA SER A 165 -13.16 -12.64 -1.79
C SER A 165 -13.75 -13.79 -0.96
N GLY A 166 -12.92 -14.72 -0.47
CA GLY A 166 -13.37 -15.90 0.28
C GLY A 166 -13.63 -15.63 1.77
N LYS A 167 -14.13 -16.66 2.47
CA LYS A 167 -14.31 -16.63 3.94
C LYS A 167 -12.96 -16.73 4.64
N GLU A 168 -12.76 -15.99 5.72
CA GLU A 168 -11.50 -15.93 6.50
C GLU A 168 -10.90 -17.30 6.83
N THR A 169 -11.73 -18.31 7.11
CA THR A 169 -11.28 -19.70 7.35
C THR A 169 -10.53 -20.33 6.17
N ALA A 170 -10.80 -19.89 4.94
CA ALA A 170 -10.14 -20.33 3.71
C ALA A 170 -9.00 -19.39 3.27
N ALA A 171 -8.63 -18.39 4.08
CA ALA A 171 -7.60 -17.41 3.70
C ALA A 171 -6.26 -18.05 3.36
N ARG A 172 -5.92 -19.16 4.02
CA ARG A 172 -4.68 -19.90 3.80
C ARG A 172 -4.76 -21.02 2.76
N VAL A 173 -5.92 -21.24 2.16
CA VAL A 173 -6.15 -22.34 1.21
C VAL A 173 -5.65 -21.96 -0.18
N VAL A 174 -4.62 -22.63 -0.69
CA VAL A 174 -4.07 -22.39 -2.04
C VAL A 174 -5.01 -22.95 -3.12
N ALA A 175 -5.42 -24.20 -2.96
CA ALA A 175 -6.42 -24.87 -3.78
C ALA A 175 -7.43 -25.59 -2.87
N PRO A 176 -8.74 -25.52 -3.15
CA PRO A 176 -9.74 -26.25 -2.39
C PRO A 176 -9.61 -27.75 -2.63
N ALA A 177 -10.06 -28.56 -1.65
CA ALA A 177 -10.25 -29.98 -1.88
C ALA A 177 -11.48 -30.19 -2.78
N GLU A 178 -11.34 -31.07 -3.77
CA GLU A 178 -12.46 -31.51 -4.62
C GLU A 178 -13.07 -32.78 -4.02
N VAL A 179 -14.39 -32.78 -3.85
CA VAL A 179 -15.14 -33.90 -3.27
C VAL A 179 -16.26 -34.26 -4.24
N GLU A 180 -16.19 -35.47 -4.80
CA GLU A 180 -17.25 -36.04 -5.63
C GLU A 180 -18.37 -36.60 -4.74
N LEU A 181 -19.62 -36.30 -5.10
CA LEU A 181 -20.81 -36.80 -4.41
C LEU A 181 -21.41 -37.97 -5.18
N PRO A 182 -21.99 -38.98 -4.50
CA PRO A 182 -22.62 -40.14 -5.13
C PRO A 182 -23.92 -39.78 -5.86
#